data_AF-A0A962JRT8-F1
#
_entry.id   AF-A0A962JRT8-F1
#
_cell.length_a   1.000
_cell.length_b   1.000
_cell.length_c   1.000
_cell.angle_alpha   90.00
_cell.angle_beta   90.00
_cell.angle_gamma   90.00
#
_symmetry.space_group_name_H-M   'P 1'
#
loop_
_entity.id
_entity.type
_entity.pdbx_description
1 polymer ?
#
loop_
_entity_poly.entity_id
_entity_poly.type
_entity_poly.pdbx_seq_one_letter_code
_entity_poly.pdbx_strand_id
1 'polypeptide(L)' 'MAAFDFPKEFHLRPMEQQDLASVLAIERRVYDFPWTTENFASCITANYECWMLMCDNTHAGHAVLSVA' A
#
# COMPACT_ATOMS: atom_id res chain seq x y z
N MET A 1 -20.43 27.31 4.96
CA MET A 1 -20.26 26.67 3.65
C MET A 1 -19.96 25.19 3.90
N ALA A 2 -20.90 24.29 3.62
CA ALA A 2 -20.63 22.86 3.69
C ALA A 2 -19.67 22.51 2.55
N ALA A 3 -18.57 21.83 2.86
CA ALA A 3 -17.73 21.22 1.84
C ALA A 3 -18.59 20.18 1.10
N PHE A 4 -18.72 20.32 -0.22
CA PHE A 4 -19.23 19.23 -1.03
C PHE A 4 -18.18 18.11 -1.01
N ASP A 5 -18.55 16.96 -0.45
CA ASP A 5 -17.72 15.76 -0.50
C ASP A 5 -17.80 15.21 -1.93
N PHE A 6 -16.86 15.62 -2.76
CA PHE A 6 -16.69 15.02 -4.08
C PHE A 6 -16.26 13.56 -3.88
N PRO A 7 -16.72 12.62 -4.74
CA PRO A 7 -16.31 11.23 -4.63
C PRO A 7 -14.79 11.16 -4.73
N LYS A 8 -14.16 10.57 -3.70
CA LYS A 8 -12.70 10.38 -3.70
C LYS A 8 -12.29 9.48 -4.86
N GLU A 9 -11.21 9.83 -5.53
CA GLU A 9 -10.70 9.03 -6.63
C GLU A 9 -9.82 7.89 -6.07
N PHE A 10 -10.08 6.66 -6.50
CA PHE A 10 -9.26 5.51 -6.13
C PHE A 10 -8.51 4.99 -7.35
N HIS A 11 -7.21 4.76 -7.19
CA HIS A 11 -6.41 4.10 -8.21
C HIS A 11 -5.40 3.14 -7.60
N LEU A 12 -5.02 2.13 -8.39
CA LEU A 12 -3.96 1.20 -8.06
C LEU A 12 -2.70 1.57 -8.84
N ARG A 13 -1.55 1.45 -8.19
CA ARG A 13 -0.25 1.54 -8.86
C ARG A 13 0.72 0.49 -8.31
N PRO A 14 1.76 0.11 -9.05
CA PRO A 14 2.82 -0.73 -8.53
C PRO A 14 3.47 -0.09 -7.29
N MET A 15 3.80 -0.93 -6.31
CA MET A 15 4.56 -0.55 -5.14
C MET A 15 6.04 -0.39 -5.49
N GLU A 16 6.67 0.68 -5.01
CA GLU A 16 8.10 0.94 -5.17
C GLU A 16 8.83 0.88 -3.82
N GLN A 17 10.15 0.72 -3.83
CA GLN A 17 10.93 0.66 -2.57
C GLN A 17 10.78 1.90 -1.69
N GLN A 18 10.55 3.08 -2.31
CA GLN A 18 10.32 4.33 -1.57
C GLN A 18 8.99 4.33 -0.80
N ASP A 19 8.04 3.46 -1.14
CA ASP A 19 6.72 3.40 -0.51
C ASP A 19 6.71 2.58 0.79
N LEU A 20 7.77 1.80 1.04
CA LEU A 20 7.84 0.86 2.16
C LEU A 20 7.57 1.52 3.52
N ALA A 21 8.04 2.75 3.72
CA ALA A 21 7.76 3.50 4.95
C ALA A 21 6.26 3.74 5.17
N SER A 22 5.53 4.04 4.08
CA SER A 22 4.07 4.25 4.11
C SER A 22 3.30 2.95 4.30
N VAL A 23 3.76 1.87 3.67
CA VAL A 23 3.22 0.50 3.84
C VAL A 23 3.34 0.04 5.29
N LEU A 24 4.53 0.14 5.87
CA LEU A 24 4.77 -0.27 7.25
C LEU A 24 4.01 0.59 8.26
N ALA A 25 3.73 1.86 7.94
CA ALA A 25 2.91 2.72 8.78
C ALA A 25 1.46 2.23 8.85
N ILE A 26 0.91 1.67 7.76
CA ILE A 26 -0.41 1.03 7.77
C ILE A 26 -0.32 -0.33 8.48
N GLU A 27 0.65 -1.18 8.13
CA GLU A 27 0.80 -2.51 8.73
C GLU A 27 0.83 -2.50 10.26
N ARG A 28 1.65 -1.61 10.83
CA ARG A 28 1.79 -1.45 12.29
C ARG A 28 0.52 -0.96 12.99
N ARG A 29 -0.43 -0.39 12.24
CA ARG A 29 -1.72 0.06 12.78
C ARG A 29 -2.81 -1.00 12.66
N VAL A 30 -2.72 -1.87 11.66
CA VAL A 30 -3.78 -2.81 11.30
C VAL A 30 -3.51 -4.21 11.87
N TYR A 31 -2.25 -4.61 11.99
CA TYR A 31 -1.86 -5.95 12.44
C TYR A 31 -1.05 -5.91 13.74
N ASP A 32 -1.36 -6.81 14.67
CA ASP A 32 -0.59 -7.01 15.91
C ASP A 32 0.83 -7.55 15.64
N PHE A 33 1.01 -8.25 14.52
CA PHE A 33 2.28 -8.82 14.06
C PHE A 33 2.58 -8.35 12.63
N PRO A 34 3.04 -7.09 12.45
CA PRO A 34 3.23 -6.51 11.13
C PRO A 34 4.38 -7.19 10.38
N TRP A 35 4.25 -7.29 9.07
CA TRP A 35 5.38 -7.67 8.21
C TRP A 35 6.50 -6.64 8.29
N THR A 36 7.75 -7.11 8.12
CA THR A 36 8.92 -6.24 8.18
C THR A 36 9.19 -5.57 6.85
N THR A 37 10.07 -4.54 6.86
CA THR A 37 10.55 -3.89 5.65
C THR A 37 11.14 -4.90 4.66
N GLU A 38 11.91 -5.87 5.18
CA GLU A 38 12.57 -6.91 4.40
C GLU A 38 11.57 -7.83 3.70
N ASN A 39 10.44 -8.16 4.37
CA ASN A 39 9.38 -8.94 3.73
C ASN A 39 8.87 -8.24 2.46
N PHE A 40 8.44 -6.98 2.56
CA PHE A 40 7.93 -6.23 1.40
C PHE A 40 9.01 -5.96 0.35
N ALA A 41 10.22 -5.57 0.75
CA ALA A 41 11.33 -5.34 -0.18
C ALA A 41 11.66 -6.61 -0.98
N SER A 42 11.60 -7.78 -0.35
CA SER A 42 11.78 -9.05 -1.03
C SER A 42 10.66 -9.33 -2.02
N CYS A 43 9.39 -9.06 -1.68
CA CYS A 43 8.26 -9.25 -2.61
C CYS A 43 8.38 -8.35 -3.86
N ILE A 44 8.77 -7.08 -3.69
CA ILE A 44 8.98 -6.14 -4.80
C ILE A 44 10.04 -6.67 -5.78
N THR A 45 11.09 -7.32 -5.27
CA THR A 45 12.18 -7.84 -6.12
C THR A 45 11.93 -9.25 -6.63
N ALA A 46 11.11 -10.06 -5.94
CA ALA A 46 10.88 -11.47 -6.24
C ALA A 46 9.72 -11.74 -7.24
N ASN A 47 9.40 -10.79 -8.11
CA ASN A 47 8.36 -10.91 -9.15
C ASN A 47 6.96 -11.21 -8.60
N TYR A 48 6.68 -10.82 -7.35
CA TYR A 48 5.33 -10.77 -6.81
C TYR A 48 4.61 -9.52 -7.31
N GLU A 49 3.30 -9.61 -7.43
CA GLU A 49 2.48 -8.45 -7.75
C GLU A 49 2.26 -7.63 -6.47
N CYS A 50 3.01 -6.53 -6.33
CA CYS A 50 2.92 -5.62 -5.19
C CYS A 50 2.21 -4.33 -5.61
N TRP A 51 1.07 -4.03 -4.98
CA TRP A 51 0.19 -2.92 -5.35
C TRP A 51 -0.07 -1.96 -4.20
N MET A 52 -0.16 -0.67 -4.54
CA MET A 52 -0.57 0.43 -3.67
C MET A 52 -1.98 0.88 -4.08
N LEU A 53 -2.91 0.92 -3.13
CA LEU A 53 -4.20 1.59 -3.25
C LEU A 53 -4.05 3.04 -2.80
N MET A 54 -4.26 3.93 -3.75
CA MET A 54 -4.25 5.37 -3.54
C MET A 54 -5.68 5.88 -3.50
N CYS A 55 -5.96 6.78 -2.56
CA CYS A 55 -7.18 7.56 -2.46
C CYS A 55 -6.78 9.03 -2.60
N ASP A 56 -7.15 9.62 -3.73
CA ASP A 56 -6.57 10.86 -4.25
C ASP A 56 -5.03 10.74 -4.26
N ASN A 57 -4.33 11.52 -3.43
CA ASN A 57 -2.87 11.50 -3.31
C ASN A 57 -2.38 10.85 -2.01
N THR A 58 -3.25 10.11 -1.32
CA THR A 58 -2.98 9.49 -0.02
C THR A 58 -2.95 7.97 -0.15
N HIS A 59 -1.96 7.33 0.47
CA HIS A 59 -1.92 5.87 0.57
C HIS A 59 -3.03 5.36 1.48
N ALA A 60 -3.98 4.61 0.91
CA ALA A 60 -5.15 4.08 1.60
C ALA A 60 -5.01 2.59 1.97
N GLY A 61 -4.18 1.85 1.25
CA GLY A 61 -3.91 0.43 1.52
C GLY A 61 -2.97 -0.18 0.50
N HIS A 62 -2.62 -1.44 0.68
CA HIS A 62 -1.68 -2.15 -0.18
C HIS A 62 -2.04 -3.62 -0.30
N ALA A 63 -1.50 -4.30 -1.32
CA ALA A 63 -1.69 -5.73 -1.54
C ALA A 63 -0.41 -6.37 -2.08
N VAL A 64 -0.14 -7.61 -1.66
CA VAL A 64 0.93 -8.46 -2.19
C VAL A 64 0.28 -9.75 -2.66
N LEU A 65 0.41 -10.08 -3.94
CA LEU A 65 -0.17 -11.27 -4.55
C LEU A 65 0.91 -12.17 -5.15
N SER A 66 0.69 -13.47 -5.04
CA SER A 66 1.50 -14.51 -5.66
C SER A 66 0.65 -15.32 -6.63
N VAL A 67 1.16 -15.56 -7.83
CA VAL A 67 0.58 -16.53 -8.76
C VAL A 67 1.22 -17.89 -8.49
N ALA A 68 0.38 -18.91 -8.27
CA ALA A 68 0.77 -20.29 -7.99
C ALA A 68 0.64 -21.18 -9.24
#